data_AF-A0A914H3Y9-F1
#
_entry.id   AF-A0A914H3Y9-F1
#
_cell.length_a   1.000
_cell.length_b   1.000
_cell.length_c   1.000
_cell.angle_alpha   90.00
_cell.angle_beta   90.00
_cell.angle_gamma   90.00
#
_symmetry.space_group_name_H-M   'P 1'
#
loop_
_entity.id
_entity.type
_entity.pdbx_description
1 polymer ?
#
loop_
_entity_poly.entity_id
_entity_poly.type
_entity_poly.pdbx_seq_one_letter_code
_entity_poly.pdbx_strand_id
1 'polypeptide(L)'
;MNSDQHRLLLPLIAFLLLSTTVSHALAQWKTNQRKHELSWLQDEEIRRPILVERQVGTPQHDDVANYLKTKVEEFGFTAEWDSFSAHTPMGVKSFHNLVATYDPLVHRRLVLACHYDSKIIPGKVFVGATDSALPCALLLDIAKTLGPMLAARTYQHITLQLVFLDGEEAFHEWTHLDSIYGARHLAGMLERKWYPSTDGSAFELSREIDRIDVFMLLDLLGAKNPRIQSTFGHGTTALFEQLPFIEEQLGKMNVLNRIPRIFYYGTSFGAVEDDHIAFMKKGVPVLHLISVPFPPFWHTPGDNESILDNATIENLASILRVFVARYLGIHPR
;
A
#
# COMPACT_ATOMS: atom_id res chain seq x y z
N MET A 1 -6.89 -40.36 -61.29
CA MET A 1 -7.98 -39.39 -61.07
C MET A 1 -8.52 -39.65 -59.67
N ASN A 2 -7.89 -39.10 -58.64
CA ASN A 2 -8.05 -37.76 -58.06
C ASN A 2 -8.98 -37.80 -56.83
N SER A 3 -8.41 -37.87 -55.62
CA SER A 3 -8.67 -36.91 -54.54
C SER A 3 -8.04 -37.39 -53.22
N ASP A 4 -6.75 -37.16 -53.07
CA ASP A 4 -6.23 -36.68 -51.78
C ASP A 4 -6.91 -35.34 -51.49
N GLN A 5 -7.65 -35.22 -50.38
CA GLN A 5 -7.88 -33.96 -49.63
C GLN A 5 -8.96 -34.12 -48.55
N HIS A 6 -8.69 -34.88 -47.48
CA HIS A 6 -9.40 -34.66 -46.20
C HIS A 6 -8.53 -35.13 -45.04
N ARG A 7 -7.44 -34.39 -44.75
CA ARG A 7 -6.74 -34.47 -43.45
C ARG A 7 -5.90 -33.24 -43.08
N LEU A 8 -6.22 -32.06 -43.64
CA LEU A 8 -5.44 -30.83 -43.42
C LEU A 8 -6.29 -29.56 -43.25
N LEU A 9 -7.48 -29.67 -42.65
CA LEU A 9 -8.41 -28.53 -42.49
C LEU A 9 -8.86 -28.30 -41.04
N LEU A 10 -7.97 -28.56 -40.09
CA LEU A 10 -8.12 -28.18 -38.68
C LEU A 10 -7.02 -27.26 -38.11
N PRO A 11 -5.89 -26.94 -38.80
CA PRO A 11 -5.00 -25.87 -38.34
C PRO A 11 -5.19 -24.51 -39.03
N LEU A 12 -6.00 -24.38 -40.09
CA LEU A 12 -6.12 -23.10 -40.82
C LEU A 12 -7.19 -22.13 -40.29
N ILE A 13 -8.12 -22.58 -39.45
CA ILE A 13 -9.10 -21.70 -38.79
C ILE A 13 -8.55 -21.12 -37.47
N ALA A 14 -7.54 -21.76 -36.87
CA ALA A 14 -6.85 -21.24 -35.70
C ALA A 14 -5.92 -20.05 -36.03
N PHE A 15 -5.40 -19.96 -37.26
CA PHE A 15 -4.42 -18.91 -37.62
C PHE A 15 -5.06 -17.57 -38.07
N LEU A 16 -6.34 -17.57 -38.45
CA LEU A 16 -7.09 -16.35 -38.82
C LEU A 16 -7.83 -15.69 -37.66
N LEU A 17 -7.99 -16.38 -36.52
CA LEU A 17 -8.51 -15.81 -35.27
C LEU A 17 -7.40 -15.21 -34.38
N LEU A 18 -6.14 -15.57 -34.63
CA LEU A 18 -4.96 -14.98 -33.98
C LEU A 18 -4.51 -13.66 -34.64
N SER A 19 -4.83 -13.42 -35.92
CA SER A 19 -4.42 -12.17 -36.59
C SER A 19 -5.39 -11.00 -36.34
N THR A 20 -6.68 -11.28 -36.13
CA THR A 20 -7.69 -10.24 -35.82
C THR A 20 -7.63 -9.81 -34.36
N THR A 21 -7.30 -10.71 -33.44
CA THR A 21 -7.07 -10.41 -32.01
C THR A 21 -5.80 -9.61 -31.79
N VAL A 22 -4.71 -9.94 -32.49
CA VAL A 22 -3.46 -9.14 -32.44
C VAL A 22 -3.66 -7.76 -33.06
N SER A 23 -4.43 -7.65 -34.14
CA SER A 23 -4.73 -6.34 -34.75
C SER A 23 -5.64 -5.47 -33.87
N HIS A 24 -6.61 -6.06 -33.17
CA HIS A 24 -7.43 -5.35 -32.18
C HIS A 24 -6.62 -4.99 -30.93
N ALA A 25 -5.75 -5.88 -30.44
CA ALA A 25 -4.86 -5.59 -29.31
C ALA A 25 -3.85 -4.47 -29.65
N LEU A 26 -3.28 -4.46 -30.86
CA LEU A 26 -2.41 -3.38 -31.34
C LEU A 26 -3.19 -2.08 -31.60
N ALA A 27 -4.42 -2.14 -32.10
CA ALA A 27 -5.27 -0.97 -32.29
C ALA A 27 -5.72 -0.37 -30.94
N GLN A 28 -6.08 -1.21 -29.97
CA GLN A 28 -6.43 -0.83 -28.60
C GLN A 28 -5.21 -0.30 -27.83
N TRP A 29 -4.01 -0.84 -28.10
CA TRP A 29 -2.76 -0.30 -27.55
C TRP A 29 -2.37 1.05 -28.18
N LYS A 30 -2.63 1.26 -29.47
CA LYS A 30 -2.44 2.56 -30.13
C LYS A 30 -3.47 3.62 -29.70
N THR A 31 -4.71 3.25 -29.38
CA THR A 31 -5.71 4.18 -28.83
C THR A 31 -5.52 4.46 -27.33
N ASN A 32 -4.85 3.55 -26.60
CA ASN A 32 -4.37 3.78 -25.23
C ASN A 32 -3.09 4.63 -25.13
N GLN A 33 -2.65 5.27 -26.24
CA GLN A 33 -1.63 6.33 -26.21
C GLN A 33 -2.17 7.69 -25.74
N ARG A 34 -3.32 7.74 -25.07
CA ARG A 34 -3.50 8.82 -24.09
C ARG A 34 -2.35 8.63 -23.11
N LYS A 35 -1.55 9.68 -22.87
CA LYS A 35 -0.65 9.71 -21.72
C LYS A 35 -1.50 9.31 -20.51
N HIS A 36 -1.47 8.04 -20.11
CA HIS A 36 -1.77 7.68 -18.76
C HIS A 36 -0.72 8.44 -17.99
N GLU A 37 -1.12 9.48 -17.26
CA GLU A 37 -0.24 10.12 -16.29
C GLU A 37 0.26 8.98 -15.38
N LEU A 38 1.50 8.56 -15.63
CA LEU A 38 2.06 7.31 -15.13
C LEU A 38 2.04 7.29 -13.59
N SER A 39 2.03 8.47 -12.99
CA SER A 39 1.60 8.65 -11.61
C SER A 39 0.97 10.02 -11.43
N TRP A 40 -0.21 10.08 -10.80
CA TRP A 40 -0.75 11.36 -10.35
C TRP A 40 -0.03 11.86 -9.10
N LEU A 41 0.93 11.11 -8.53
CA LEU A 41 1.73 11.57 -7.39
C LEU A 41 2.60 12.79 -7.73
N GLN A 42 2.70 13.20 -9.00
CA GLN A 42 3.26 14.49 -9.38
C GLN A 42 2.26 15.65 -9.28
N ASP A 43 0.98 15.33 -9.09
CA ASP A 43 -0.07 16.29 -8.83
C ASP A 43 0.06 16.82 -7.40
N GLU A 44 0.39 18.10 -7.32
CA GLU A 44 0.42 18.87 -6.09
C GLU A 44 -0.90 18.75 -5.32
N GLU A 45 -2.04 18.51 -5.98
CA GLU A 45 -3.33 18.36 -5.33
C GLU A 45 -3.38 17.21 -4.30
N ILE A 46 -2.51 16.20 -4.45
CA ILE A 46 -2.55 15.03 -3.56
C ILE A 46 -1.42 14.99 -2.54
N ARG A 47 -0.22 15.44 -2.91
CA ARG A 47 0.89 15.48 -1.93
C ARG A 47 0.82 16.71 -1.02
N ARG A 48 0.49 17.88 -1.56
CA ARG A 48 0.57 19.15 -0.83
C ARG A 48 -0.32 19.20 0.42
N PRO A 49 -1.54 18.66 0.43
CA PRO A 49 -2.34 18.62 1.65
C PRO A 49 -1.73 17.76 2.76
N ILE A 50 -0.90 16.78 2.41
CA ILE A 50 -0.26 15.83 3.35
C ILE A 50 1.15 16.31 3.75
N LEU A 51 1.87 16.99 2.85
CA LEU A 51 3.21 17.56 3.03
C LEU A 51 3.21 18.82 3.92
N VAL A 52 2.61 18.69 5.09
CA VAL A 52 2.59 19.69 6.16
C VAL A 52 3.02 19.04 7.46
N GLU A 53 3.43 19.86 8.44
CA GLU A 53 3.64 19.40 9.81
C GLU A 53 2.29 19.00 10.41
N ARG A 54 2.22 17.77 10.91
CA ARG A 54 0.98 17.07 11.29
C ARG A 54 1.21 16.28 12.59
N GLN A 55 1.74 16.98 13.59
CA GLN A 55 1.93 16.42 14.94
C GLN A 55 0.58 16.16 15.60
N VAL A 56 0.46 15.05 16.33
CA VAL A 56 -0.80 14.64 16.98
C VAL A 56 -1.37 15.75 17.86
N GLY A 57 -2.62 16.12 17.56
CA GLY A 57 -3.39 17.14 18.28
C GLY A 57 -3.17 18.57 17.81
N THR A 58 -2.53 18.79 16.66
CA THR A 58 -2.54 20.09 15.97
C THR A 58 -3.71 20.18 14.98
N PRO A 59 -4.21 21.39 14.64
CA PRO A 59 -5.25 21.53 13.61
C PRO A 59 -4.84 20.95 12.25
N GLN A 60 -3.56 21.06 11.87
CA GLN A 60 -3.05 20.54 10.60
C GLN A 60 -3.10 19.00 10.55
N HIS A 61 -2.89 18.33 11.68
CA HIS A 61 -3.05 16.88 11.79
C HIS A 61 -4.51 16.45 11.54
N ASP A 62 -5.47 17.16 12.13
CA ASP A 62 -6.90 16.95 11.86
C ASP A 62 -7.27 17.25 10.40
N ASP A 63 -6.72 18.32 9.81
CA ASP A 63 -6.94 18.68 8.41
C ASP A 63 -6.45 17.57 7.46
N VAL A 64 -5.25 17.02 7.71
CA VAL A 64 -4.71 15.88 6.95
C VAL A 64 -5.59 14.65 7.10
N ALA A 65 -5.99 14.30 8.33
CA ALA A 65 -6.84 13.15 8.59
C ALA A 65 -8.17 13.24 7.83
N ASN A 66 -8.82 14.41 7.87
CA ASN A 66 -10.08 14.67 7.16
C ASN A 66 -9.89 14.68 5.64
N TYR A 67 -8.77 15.19 5.14
CA TYR A 67 -8.41 15.13 3.73
C TYR A 67 -8.29 13.68 3.26
N LEU A 68 -7.54 12.84 3.99
CA LEU A 68 -7.36 11.42 3.68
C LEU A 68 -8.71 10.71 3.62
N LYS A 69 -9.56 10.92 4.64
CA LYS A 69 -10.92 10.36 4.71
C LYS A 69 -11.77 10.76 3.51
N THR A 70 -11.79 12.05 3.18
CA THR A 70 -12.55 12.57 2.04
C THR A 70 -12.11 11.90 0.74
N LYS A 71 -10.80 11.77 0.52
CA LYS A 71 -10.26 11.18 -0.71
C LYS A 71 -10.57 9.70 -0.84
N VAL A 72 -10.41 8.90 0.21
CA VAL A 72 -10.75 7.47 0.13
C VAL A 72 -12.25 7.24 -0.10
N GLU A 73 -13.12 8.09 0.46
CA GLU A 73 -14.57 8.05 0.21
C GLU A 73 -14.91 8.45 -1.23
N GLU A 74 -14.27 9.49 -1.77
CA GLU A 74 -14.36 9.87 -3.20
C GLU A 74 -13.94 8.72 -4.13
N PHE A 75 -13.00 7.87 -3.70
CA PHE A 75 -12.52 6.70 -4.45
C PHE A 75 -13.34 5.43 -4.20
N GLY A 76 -14.46 5.52 -3.47
CA GLY A 76 -15.42 4.44 -3.30
C GLY A 76 -15.15 3.51 -2.12
N PHE A 77 -14.33 3.91 -1.16
CA PHE A 77 -14.12 3.16 0.09
C PHE A 77 -15.08 3.63 1.18
N THR A 78 -15.48 2.71 2.05
CA THR A 78 -16.17 3.06 3.31
C THR A 78 -15.13 3.34 4.37
N ALA A 79 -15.13 4.57 4.92
CA ALA A 79 -14.14 5.02 5.89
C ALA A 79 -14.72 5.10 7.31
N GLU A 80 -13.98 4.54 8.27
CA GLU A 80 -14.33 4.54 9.69
C GLU A 80 -13.17 5.10 10.52
N TRP A 81 -13.51 5.82 11.59
CA TRP A 81 -12.56 6.29 12.59
C TRP A 81 -12.45 5.29 13.73
N ASP A 82 -11.21 4.91 14.06
CA ASP A 82 -10.88 4.31 15.36
C ASP A 82 -10.23 5.40 16.23
N SER A 83 -11.03 5.96 17.14
CA SER A 83 -10.66 7.12 17.96
C SER A 83 -10.52 6.77 19.43
N PHE A 84 -9.45 7.22 20.05
CA PHE A 84 -9.17 6.95 21.46
C PHE A 84 -8.30 8.06 22.08
N SER A 85 -8.18 8.06 23.40
CA SER A 85 -7.22 8.91 24.11
C SER A 85 -6.21 8.06 24.86
N ALA A 86 -4.96 8.50 24.88
CA ALA A 86 -3.88 7.82 25.61
C ALA A 86 -2.96 8.81 26.33
N HIS A 87 -2.33 8.34 27.39
CA HIS A 87 -1.27 9.07 28.07
C HIS A 87 0.02 9.02 27.24
N THR A 88 0.64 10.18 27.06
CA THR A 88 1.95 10.35 26.44
C THR A 88 2.87 11.12 27.39
N PRO A 89 4.19 11.16 27.15
CA PRO A 89 5.10 12.04 27.88
C PRO A 89 4.69 13.52 27.88
N MET A 90 3.86 13.94 26.93
CA MET A 90 3.35 15.31 26.80
C MET A 90 1.89 15.48 27.29
N GLY A 91 1.40 14.55 28.12
CA GLY A 91 0.05 14.55 28.66
C GLY A 91 -0.91 13.67 27.88
N VAL A 92 -2.22 13.83 28.11
CA VAL A 92 -3.23 13.05 27.38
C VAL A 92 -3.38 13.62 25.98
N LYS A 93 -3.35 12.73 24.97
CA LYS A 93 -3.59 13.06 23.56
C LYS A 93 -4.75 12.22 23.02
N SER A 94 -5.45 12.78 22.04
CA SER A 94 -6.45 12.07 21.24
C SER A 94 -5.82 11.59 19.95
N PHE A 95 -6.15 10.37 19.53
CA PHE A 95 -5.62 9.71 18.35
C PHE A 95 -6.78 9.20 17.50
N HIS A 96 -6.60 9.20 16.17
CA HIS A 96 -7.63 8.89 15.19
C HIS A 96 -7.09 8.05 14.03
N ASN A 97 -7.04 6.73 14.20
CA ASN A 97 -6.74 5.85 13.07
C ASN A 97 -7.88 5.92 12.04
N LEU A 98 -7.54 6.02 10.75
CA LEU A 98 -8.49 5.96 9.64
C LEU A 98 -8.44 4.58 9.00
N VAL A 99 -9.56 3.86 9.00
CA VAL A 99 -9.70 2.55 8.35
C VAL A 99 -10.67 2.66 7.18
N ALA A 100 -10.17 2.50 5.96
CA ALA A 100 -10.97 2.59 4.74
C ALA A 100 -11.06 1.22 4.06
N THR A 101 -12.26 0.67 3.90
CA THR A 101 -12.48 -0.66 3.31
C THR A 101 -13.37 -0.56 2.07
N TYR A 102 -12.94 -1.15 0.96
CA TYR A 102 -13.71 -1.09 -0.29
C TYR A 102 -15.05 -1.86 -0.18
N ASP A 103 -15.00 -3.11 0.25
CA ASP A 103 -16.18 -3.96 0.49
C ASP A 103 -16.15 -4.51 1.93
N PRO A 104 -16.78 -3.81 2.90
CA PRO A 104 -16.71 -4.19 4.31
C PRO A 104 -17.29 -5.58 4.62
N LEU A 105 -18.17 -6.09 3.77
CA LEU A 105 -18.84 -7.38 3.94
C LEU A 105 -17.94 -8.55 3.56
N VAL A 106 -16.94 -8.34 2.70
CA VAL A 106 -16.02 -9.39 2.26
C VAL A 106 -15.08 -9.80 3.40
N HIS A 107 -15.04 -11.11 3.67
CA HIS A 107 -14.39 -11.67 4.85
C HIS A 107 -12.89 -11.37 4.91
N ARG A 108 -12.12 -11.66 3.85
CA ARG A 108 -10.65 -11.56 3.86
C ARG A 108 -10.17 -10.22 3.32
N ARG A 109 -9.05 -9.72 3.86
CA ARG A 109 -8.53 -8.38 3.58
C ARG A 109 -7.04 -8.43 3.21
N LEU A 110 -6.70 -7.86 2.07
CA LEU A 110 -5.37 -7.29 1.84
C LEU A 110 -5.35 -5.92 2.52
N VAL A 111 -4.52 -5.75 3.55
CA VAL A 111 -4.37 -4.47 4.24
C VAL A 111 -3.11 -3.77 3.76
N LEU A 112 -3.25 -2.53 3.27
CA LEU A 112 -2.14 -1.61 3.06
C LEU A 112 -2.19 -0.54 4.15
N ALA A 113 -1.05 -0.24 4.76
CA ALA A 113 -0.98 0.71 5.86
C ALA A 113 0.22 1.65 5.73
N CYS A 114 0.09 2.81 6.37
CA CYS A 114 1.17 3.72 6.73
C CYS A 114 0.71 4.55 7.94
N HIS A 115 1.60 5.29 8.58
CA HIS A 115 1.22 6.30 9.55
C HIS A 115 1.06 7.68 8.88
N TYR A 116 0.17 8.52 9.42
CA TYR A 116 -0.08 9.86 8.89
C TYR A 116 0.34 10.97 9.85
N ASP A 117 0.74 10.69 11.08
CA ASP A 117 1.36 11.71 11.93
C ASP A 117 2.76 12.09 11.42
N SER A 118 3.35 13.12 12.04
CA SER A 118 4.74 13.52 11.80
C SER A 118 5.43 13.79 13.13
N LYS A 119 6.71 13.41 13.23
CA LYS A 119 7.52 13.55 14.43
C LYS A 119 7.60 14.96 14.98
N ILE A 120 7.62 15.06 16.31
CA ILE A 120 8.00 16.29 17.01
C ILE A 120 9.54 16.39 17.04
N ILE A 121 10.10 17.35 16.31
CA ILE A 121 11.53 17.70 16.40
C ILE A 121 11.67 19.00 17.19
N PRO A 122 12.24 19.00 18.42
CA PRO A 122 12.30 20.19 19.25
C PRO A 122 12.91 21.41 18.56
N GLY A 123 12.14 22.50 18.49
CA GLY A 123 12.56 23.78 17.92
C GLY A 123 12.69 23.80 16.39
N LYS A 124 12.17 22.80 15.68
CA LYS A 124 12.23 22.72 14.21
C LYS A 124 10.88 22.30 13.65
N VAL A 125 10.58 22.78 12.45
CA VAL A 125 9.46 22.27 11.66
C VAL A 125 9.90 20.96 11.02
N PHE A 126 9.09 19.92 11.17
CA PHE A 126 9.33 18.62 10.54
C PHE A 126 8.08 18.18 9.79
N VAL A 127 8.23 18.00 8.47
CA VAL A 127 7.13 17.55 7.60
C VAL A 127 7.13 16.02 7.47
N GLY A 128 8.29 15.36 7.46
CA GLY A 128 8.35 13.91 7.25
C GLY A 128 7.79 13.55 5.87
N ALA A 129 8.47 14.00 4.81
CA ALA A 129 8.02 13.76 3.44
C ALA A 129 8.10 12.26 3.07
N THR A 130 9.16 11.58 3.50
CA THR A 130 9.27 10.12 3.38
C THR A 130 8.59 9.36 4.53
N ASP A 131 8.29 10.10 5.61
CA ASP A 131 8.02 9.60 6.96
C ASP A 131 6.72 10.22 7.54
N SER A 132 5.52 9.83 7.12
CA SER A 132 5.17 8.96 5.99
C SER A 132 4.20 9.65 5.02
N ALA A 133 4.47 10.90 4.66
CA ALA A 133 3.60 11.66 3.75
C ALA A 133 3.49 11.02 2.35
N LEU A 134 4.60 10.55 1.77
CA LEU A 134 4.56 9.84 0.50
C LEU A 134 3.85 8.47 0.61
N PRO A 135 4.14 7.60 1.60
CA PRO A 135 3.32 6.42 1.85
C PRO A 135 1.81 6.71 1.90
N CYS A 136 1.37 7.75 2.60
CA CYS A 136 -0.05 8.17 2.59
C CYS A 136 -0.55 8.45 1.16
N ALA A 137 0.23 9.20 0.37
CA ALA A 137 -0.11 9.50 -1.01
C ALA A 137 -0.14 8.24 -1.90
N LEU A 138 0.78 7.28 -1.71
CA LEU A 138 0.81 6.00 -2.43
C LEU A 138 -0.44 5.15 -2.16
N LEU A 139 -0.97 5.16 -0.93
CA LEU A 139 -2.21 4.46 -0.59
C LEU A 139 -3.42 5.08 -1.30
N LEU A 140 -3.52 6.42 -1.27
CA LEU A 140 -4.53 7.14 -2.06
C LEU A 140 -4.38 6.84 -3.56
N ASP A 141 -3.15 6.70 -4.06
CA ASP A 141 -2.84 6.38 -5.46
C ASP A 141 -3.37 5.04 -5.91
N ILE A 142 -3.17 4.03 -5.09
CA ILE A 142 -3.76 2.71 -5.30
C ILE A 142 -5.29 2.79 -5.23
N ALA A 143 -5.86 3.52 -4.26
CA ALA A 143 -7.30 3.69 -4.11
C ALA A 143 -7.95 4.31 -5.36
N LYS A 144 -7.41 5.43 -5.83
CA LYS A 144 -7.91 6.16 -7.01
C LYS A 144 -7.77 5.35 -8.29
N THR A 145 -6.64 4.68 -8.48
CA THR A 145 -6.32 3.98 -9.73
C THR A 145 -7.01 2.64 -9.85
N LEU A 146 -7.05 1.85 -8.77
CA LEU A 146 -7.62 0.51 -8.77
C LEU A 146 -9.08 0.48 -8.29
N GLY A 147 -9.53 1.47 -7.50
CA GLY A 147 -10.90 1.57 -6.97
C GLY A 147 -12.00 1.29 -7.99
N PRO A 148 -12.00 1.94 -9.17
CA PRO A 148 -12.99 1.69 -10.22
C PRO A 148 -12.98 0.25 -10.78
N MET A 149 -11.88 -0.48 -10.60
CA MET A 149 -11.70 -1.85 -11.11
C MET A 149 -11.99 -2.92 -10.04
N LEU A 150 -12.03 -2.55 -8.75
CA LEU A 150 -12.18 -3.50 -7.64
C LEU A 150 -13.50 -4.27 -7.68
N ALA A 151 -14.60 -3.67 -8.16
CA ALA A 151 -15.88 -4.37 -8.32
C ALA A 151 -15.79 -5.56 -9.29
N ALA A 152 -14.92 -5.49 -10.30
CA ALA A 152 -14.76 -6.52 -11.34
C ALA A 152 -13.58 -7.48 -11.08
N ARG A 153 -13.00 -7.44 -9.87
CA ARG A 153 -11.87 -8.31 -9.51
C ARG A 153 -12.24 -9.79 -9.54
N THR A 154 -11.31 -10.66 -9.92
CA THR A 154 -11.58 -12.10 -9.99
C THR A 154 -11.68 -12.73 -8.59
N TYR A 155 -10.87 -12.26 -7.64
CA TYR A 155 -10.84 -12.79 -6.27
C TYR A 155 -11.81 -12.03 -5.36
N GLN A 156 -13.11 -12.26 -5.57
CA GLN A 156 -14.20 -11.58 -4.84
C GLN A 156 -14.21 -11.89 -3.32
N HIS A 157 -13.56 -12.97 -2.89
CA HIS A 157 -13.45 -13.36 -1.48
C HIS A 157 -12.40 -12.56 -0.69
N ILE A 158 -11.67 -11.63 -1.33
CA ILE A 158 -10.70 -10.73 -0.72
C ILE A 158 -11.05 -9.28 -1.09
N THR A 159 -11.08 -8.37 -0.11
CA THR A 159 -11.21 -6.92 -0.33
C THR A 159 -9.88 -6.20 -0.08
N LEU A 160 -9.76 -5.00 -0.60
CA LEU A 160 -8.71 -4.05 -0.23
C LEU A 160 -9.15 -3.22 0.99
N GLN A 161 -8.26 -3.08 1.95
CA GLN A 161 -8.39 -2.19 3.10
C GLN A 161 -7.15 -1.30 3.18
N LEU A 162 -7.35 -0.02 3.43
CA LEU A 162 -6.31 0.99 3.63
C LEU A 162 -6.40 1.47 5.08
N VAL A 163 -5.27 1.54 5.77
CA VAL A 163 -5.18 1.98 7.16
C VAL A 163 -4.17 3.11 7.26
N PHE A 164 -4.62 4.28 7.71
CA PHE A 164 -3.75 5.40 8.06
C PHE A 164 -3.70 5.47 9.57
N LEU A 165 -2.56 5.08 10.13
CA LEU A 165 -2.32 4.97 11.56
C LEU A 165 -1.93 6.32 12.15
N ASP A 166 -2.37 6.56 13.38
CA ASP A 166 -2.06 7.79 14.11
C ASP A 166 -1.09 7.53 15.26
N GLY A 167 -0.18 8.48 15.50
CA GLY A 167 0.78 8.40 16.59
C GLY A 167 1.71 7.20 16.48
N GLU A 168 2.29 6.96 15.31
CA GLU A 168 3.45 6.06 15.20
C GLU A 168 4.60 6.61 16.03
N GLU A 169 4.80 7.93 15.91
CA GLU A 169 6.00 8.58 16.41
C GLU A 169 6.01 8.73 17.92
N ALA A 170 7.20 8.55 18.50
CA ALA A 170 7.43 8.86 19.90
C ALA A 170 7.30 10.37 20.15
N PHE A 171 6.59 10.76 21.22
CA PHE A 171 6.50 12.15 21.66
C PHE A 171 7.79 12.63 22.34
N HIS A 172 8.57 11.70 22.91
CA HIS A 172 9.85 12.02 23.54
C HIS A 172 10.95 11.03 23.14
N GLU A 173 10.83 9.77 23.56
CA GLU A 173 11.84 8.73 23.34
C GLU A 173 11.14 7.44 22.90
N TRP A 174 11.63 6.84 21.82
CA TRP A 174 11.07 5.60 21.29
C TRP A 174 11.16 4.48 22.32
N THR A 175 10.01 4.05 22.82
CA THR A 175 9.87 2.94 23.76
C THR A 175 8.58 2.20 23.48
N HIS A 176 8.40 0.99 24.04
CA HIS A 176 7.15 0.23 23.94
C HIS A 176 5.88 0.94 24.47
N LEU A 177 6.03 2.05 25.22
CA LEU A 177 4.92 2.87 25.71
C LEU A 177 4.76 4.18 24.93
N ASP A 178 5.86 4.74 24.43
CA ASP A 178 5.96 5.99 23.66
C ASP A 178 6.34 5.67 22.21
N SER A 179 5.43 4.98 21.53
CA SER A 179 5.46 4.68 20.09
C SER A 179 4.17 3.95 19.69
N ILE A 180 3.89 3.91 18.38
CA ILE A 180 2.90 3.05 17.72
C ILE A 180 1.55 3.03 18.43
N TYR A 181 1.10 4.19 18.90
CA TYR A 181 -0.10 4.38 19.70
C TYR A 181 -1.33 3.86 18.94
N GLY A 182 -1.48 4.33 17.71
CA GLY A 182 -2.56 3.95 16.80
C GLY A 182 -2.56 2.45 16.51
N ALA A 183 -1.43 1.89 16.10
CA ALA A 183 -1.34 0.46 15.80
C ALA A 183 -1.63 -0.42 17.01
N ARG A 184 -1.10 -0.08 18.20
CA ARG A 184 -1.40 -0.82 19.45
C ARG A 184 -2.88 -0.82 19.76
N HIS A 185 -3.54 0.34 19.61
CA HIS A 185 -4.98 0.45 19.84
C HIS A 185 -5.78 -0.36 18.83
N LEU A 186 -5.54 -0.13 17.53
CA LEU A 186 -6.28 -0.74 16.44
C LEU A 186 -6.12 -2.26 16.45
N ALA A 187 -4.90 -2.78 16.52
CA ALA A 187 -4.65 -4.22 16.58
C ALA A 187 -5.28 -4.86 17.83
N GLY A 188 -5.24 -4.16 18.98
CA GLY A 188 -5.91 -4.62 20.21
C GLY A 188 -7.43 -4.64 20.09
N MET A 189 -8.02 -3.62 19.45
CA MET A 189 -9.45 -3.56 19.20
C MET A 189 -9.91 -4.66 18.25
N LEU A 190 -9.22 -4.85 17.12
CA LEU A 190 -9.54 -5.88 16.12
C LEU A 190 -9.42 -7.30 16.68
N GLU A 191 -8.47 -7.54 17.58
CA GLU A 191 -8.34 -8.83 18.27
C GLU A 191 -9.49 -9.10 19.25
N ARG A 192 -10.01 -8.07 19.93
CA ARG A 192 -11.15 -8.23 20.84
C ARG A 192 -12.49 -8.32 20.13
N LYS A 193 -12.58 -7.76 18.91
CA LYS A 193 -13.83 -7.70 18.15
C LYS A 193 -14.10 -9.02 17.44
N TRP A 194 -15.21 -9.63 17.81
CA TRP A 194 -15.71 -10.87 17.24
C TRP A 194 -16.16 -10.71 15.79
N TYR A 195 -15.85 -11.69 14.94
CA TYR A 195 -16.33 -11.80 13.57
C TYR A 195 -16.99 -13.16 13.31
N PRO A 196 -18.32 -13.23 13.15
CA PRO A 196 -19.01 -14.47 12.84
C PRO A 196 -18.89 -14.80 11.34
N SER A 197 -18.06 -15.76 10.97
CA SER A 197 -18.05 -16.31 9.60
C SER A 197 -18.94 -17.57 9.52
N THR A 198 -19.87 -17.62 8.57
CA THR A 198 -20.81 -18.75 8.37
C THR A 198 -20.44 -19.64 7.18
N ASP A 199 -19.34 -19.34 6.48
CA ASP A 199 -18.84 -20.00 5.29
C ASP A 199 -17.89 -21.17 5.60
N GLY A 200 -18.42 -22.22 6.23
CA GLY A 200 -17.96 -23.59 5.98
C GLY A 200 -17.11 -24.29 7.06
N SER A 201 -17.72 -25.31 7.67
CA SER A 201 -17.16 -26.52 8.31
C SER A 201 -16.49 -26.45 9.69
N ALA A 202 -16.28 -25.29 10.28
CA ALA A 202 -16.06 -25.17 11.71
C ALA A 202 -16.66 -23.86 12.21
N PHE A 203 -17.24 -23.86 13.41
CA PHE A 203 -17.36 -22.64 14.20
C PHE A 203 -15.92 -22.18 14.53
N GLU A 204 -15.16 -21.69 13.55
CA GLU A 204 -13.92 -21.01 13.85
C GLU A 204 -14.29 -19.71 14.53
N LEU A 205 -13.86 -19.59 15.77
CA LEU A 205 -14.06 -18.40 16.55
C LEU A 205 -13.16 -17.28 16.00
N SER A 206 -13.57 -16.65 14.89
CA SER A 206 -12.78 -15.64 14.18
C SER A 206 -12.93 -14.25 14.80
N ARG A 207 -11.82 -13.52 14.88
CA ARG A 207 -11.76 -12.12 15.31
C ARG A 207 -11.60 -11.24 14.08
N GLU A 208 -11.95 -9.96 14.17
CA GLU A 208 -11.76 -9.02 13.07
C GLU A 208 -10.29 -8.94 12.60
N ILE A 209 -9.32 -9.18 13.49
CA ILE A 209 -7.90 -9.23 13.13
C ILE A 209 -7.55 -10.44 12.27
N ASP A 210 -8.25 -11.58 12.43
CA ASP A 210 -8.00 -12.82 11.69
C ASP A 210 -8.46 -12.71 10.22
N ARG A 211 -9.21 -11.64 9.88
CA ARG A 211 -9.60 -11.29 8.51
C ARG A 211 -8.46 -10.74 7.67
N ILE A 212 -7.33 -10.36 8.30
CA ILE A 212 -6.18 -9.77 7.61
C ILE A 212 -5.30 -10.89 7.05
N ASP A 213 -5.32 -11.08 5.73
CA ASP A 213 -4.46 -12.07 5.07
C ASP A 213 -2.98 -11.68 5.20
N VAL A 214 -2.72 -10.39 5.01
CA VAL A 214 -1.40 -9.76 5.14
C VAL A 214 -1.57 -8.29 5.45
N PHE A 215 -0.72 -7.81 6.36
CA PHE A 215 -0.56 -6.41 6.70
C PHE A 215 0.68 -5.86 5.98
N MET A 216 0.47 -5.14 4.87
CA MET A 216 1.53 -4.50 4.11
C MET A 216 1.73 -3.08 4.61
N LEU A 217 2.85 -2.82 5.29
CA LEU A 217 3.18 -1.51 5.86
C LEU A 217 4.19 -0.79 4.97
N LEU A 218 3.88 0.44 4.56
CA LEU A 218 4.74 1.31 3.76
C LEU A 218 5.30 2.40 4.66
N ASP A 219 6.63 2.51 4.69
CA ASP A 219 7.33 3.48 5.53
C ASP A 219 8.67 3.90 4.93
N LEU A 220 9.12 5.12 5.20
CA LEU A 220 10.37 5.73 4.74
C LEU A 220 10.58 5.61 3.22
N LEU A 221 9.52 5.86 2.44
CA LEU A 221 9.54 5.77 0.98
C LEU A 221 9.59 7.16 0.34
N GLY A 222 10.27 7.27 -0.80
CA GLY A 222 10.24 8.47 -1.66
C GLY A 222 11.58 9.11 -1.94
N ALA A 223 12.55 8.88 -1.06
CA ALA A 223 13.93 9.26 -1.31
C ALA A 223 14.53 8.45 -2.48
N LYS A 224 15.57 8.99 -3.09
CA LYS A 224 16.27 8.37 -4.21
C LYS A 224 16.92 7.03 -3.84
N ASN A 225 16.77 6.03 -4.72
CA ASN A 225 17.44 4.72 -4.65
C ASN A 225 17.19 3.95 -3.34
N PRO A 226 15.93 3.74 -2.91
CA PRO A 226 15.62 2.95 -1.73
C PRO A 226 16.04 1.50 -1.94
N ARG A 227 16.28 0.78 -0.84
CA ARG A 227 16.63 -0.65 -0.88
C ARG A 227 15.72 -1.42 0.06
N ILE A 228 14.81 -2.21 -0.52
CA ILE A 228 13.79 -2.93 0.23
C ILE A 228 13.98 -4.43 0.03
N GLN A 229 13.91 -5.19 1.13
CA GLN A 229 14.04 -6.65 1.18
C GLN A 229 13.00 -7.25 2.12
N SER A 230 12.73 -8.56 1.98
CA SER A 230 11.89 -9.27 2.95
C SER A 230 12.59 -9.33 4.31
N THR A 231 11.90 -8.97 5.40
CA THR A 231 12.44 -9.10 6.76
C THR A 231 12.24 -10.50 7.30
N PHE A 232 13.29 -11.08 7.91
CA PHE A 232 13.21 -12.39 8.54
C PHE A 232 12.15 -12.42 9.65
N GLY A 233 11.36 -13.50 9.71
CA GLY A 233 10.36 -13.70 10.77
C GLY A 233 8.98 -13.09 10.50
N HIS A 234 8.80 -12.33 9.41
CA HIS A 234 7.51 -11.67 9.11
C HIS A 234 6.49 -12.58 8.39
N GLY A 235 6.89 -13.79 7.98
CA GLY A 235 5.99 -14.80 7.42
C GLY A 235 5.54 -14.58 5.96
N THR A 236 6.12 -13.61 5.25
CA THR A 236 5.66 -13.18 3.91
C THR A 236 6.72 -13.24 2.81
N THR A 237 7.84 -13.93 3.01
CA THR A 237 8.97 -13.93 2.05
C THR A 237 8.55 -14.32 0.63
N ALA A 238 7.76 -15.37 0.46
CA ALA A 238 7.27 -15.79 -0.87
C ALA A 238 6.36 -14.74 -1.53
N LEU A 239 5.59 -14.00 -0.73
CA LEU A 239 4.76 -12.90 -1.22
C LEU A 239 5.62 -11.69 -1.61
N PHE A 240 6.63 -11.37 -0.78
CA PHE A 240 7.57 -10.28 -1.04
C PHE A 240 8.28 -10.48 -2.39
N GLU A 241 8.68 -11.71 -2.75
CA GLU A 241 9.34 -12.01 -4.02
C GLU A 241 8.53 -11.62 -5.27
N GLN A 242 7.23 -11.39 -5.15
CA GLN A 242 6.44 -10.82 -6.24
C GLN A 242 6.87 -9.39 -6.59
N LEU A 243 7.35 -8.59 -5.64
CA LEU A 243 7.75 -7.20 -5.87
C LEU A 243 8.99 -7.07 -6.77
N PRO A 244 10.15 -7.69 -6.46
CA PRO A 244 11.30 -7.65 -7.37
C PRO A 244 11.01 -8.36 -8.70
N PHE A 245 10.14 -9.38 -8.71
CA PHE A 245 9.67 -9.99 -9.97
C PHE A 245 8.90 -8.97 -10.83
N ILE A 246 7.92 -8.27 -10.26
CA ILE A 246 7.13 -7.24 -10.95
C ILE A 246 8.05 -6.12 -11.45
N GLU A 247 8.96 -5.64 -10.62
CA GLU A 247 9.95 -4.62 -10.99
C GLU A 247 10.76 -5.06 -12.22
N GLU A 248 11.25 -6.31 -12.24
CA GLU A 248 12.00 -6.85 -13.38
C GLU A 248 11.14 -6.93 -14.65
N GLN A 249 9.87 -7.38 -14.54
CA GLN A 249 8.98 -7.48 -15.70
C GLN A 249 8.65 -6.09 -16.28
N LEU A 250 8.30 -5.12 -15.44
CA LEU A 250 8.03 -3.75 -15.87
C LEU A 250 9.30 -3.09 -16.46
N GLY A 251 10.47 -3.37 -15.88
CA GLY A 251 11.76 -2.95 -16.42
C GLY A 251 12.03 -3.49 -17.82
N LYS A 252 11.76 -4.79 -18.07
CA LYS A 252 11.89 -5.41 -19.42
C LYS A 252 10.95 -4.79 -20.45
N MET A 253 9.79 -4.30 -20.02
CA MET A 253 8.84 -3.60 -20.87
C MET A 253 9.23 -2.13 -21.15
N ASN A 254 10.32 -1.63 -20.54
CA ASN A 254 10.74 -0.23 -20.60
C ASN A 254 9.67 0.77 -20.14
N VAL A 255 8.83 0.38 -19.16
CA VAL A 255 7.80 1.26 -18.59
C VAL A 255 8.18 1.84 -17.23
N LEU A 256 9.35 1.45 -16.69
CA LEU A 256 9.93 2.04 -15.49
C LEU A 256 11.04 3.03 -15.85
N ASN A 257 11.23 4.03 -14.98
CA ASN A 257 12.39 4.90 -15.02
C ASN A 257 13.68 4.12 -14.78
N ARG A 258 14.76 4.55 -15.44
CA ARG A 258 16.09 3.92 -15.36
C ARG A 258 16.82 4.35 -14.09
N ILE A 259 16.46 3.75 -12.97
CA ILE A 259 17.12 3.89 -11.66
C ILE A 259 17.61 2.51 -11.17
N PRO A 260 18.49 2.45 -10.16
CA PRO A 260 18.78 1.21 -9.43
C PRO A 260 17.50 0.52 -8.94
N ARG A 261 17.57 -0.81 -8.79
CA ARG A 261 16.44 -1.59 -8.26
C ARG A 261 16.02 -1.10 -6.88
N ILE A 262 14.72 -1.07 -6.65
CA ILE A 262 14.08 -0.74 -5.38
C ILE A 262 13.95 -2.00 -4.53
N PHE A 263 13.45 -3.09 -5.12
CA PHE A 263 13.19 -4.35 -4.43
C PHE A 263 14.29 -5.37 -4.74
N TYR A 264 14.78 -6.05 -3.71
CA TYR A 264 15.85 -7.03 -3.83
C TYR A 264 15.38 -8.39 -3.32
N TYR A 265 15.69 -9.44 -4.07
CA TYR A 265 15.51 -10.81 -3.59
C TYR A 265 16.34 -11.08 -2.32
N GLY A 266 15.92 -12.09 -1.57
CA GLY A 266 16.55 -12.49 -0.31
C GLY A 266 15.94 -11.82 0.91
N THR A 267 16.52 -12.15 2.06
CA THR A 267 15.98 -11.79 3.37
C THR A 267 16.96 -10.90 4.13
N SER A 268 16.47 -9.79 4.66
CA SER A 268 17.17 -8.94 5.62
C SER A 268 16.98 -9.48 7.05
N PHE A 269 18.05 -9.39 7.84
CA PHE A 269 18.04 -9.69 9.28
C PHE A 269 18.02 -8.42 10.13
N GLY A 270 17.96 -7.24 9.51
CA GLY A 270 17.78 -5.97 10.21
C GLY A 270 16.34 -5.83 10.66
N ALA A 271 16.08 -6.04 11.95
CA ALA A 271 14.78 -5.77 12.54
C ALA A 271 14.59 -4.25 12.69
N VAL A 272 13.43 -3.76 12.29
CA VAL A 272 12.99 -2.37 12.50
C VAL A 272 11.72 -2.43 13.31
N GLU A 273 11.65 -1.66 14.40
CA GLU A 273 10.40 -1.48 15.13
C GLU A 273 9.56 -0.41 14.44
N ASP A 274 8.28 -0.73 14.24
CA ASP A 274 7.31 0.08 13.49
C ASP A 274 5.90 -0.50 13.78
N ASP A 275 4.85 0.15 13.30
CA ASP A 275 3.43 -0.12 13.54
C ASP A 275 3.03 -1.60 13.33
N HIS A 276 3.68 -2.29 12.40
CA HIS A 276 3.41 -3.69 12.09
C HIS A 276 3.60 -4.62 13.31
N ILE A 277 4.43 -4.25 14.29
CA ILE A 277 4.69 -5.06 15.48
C ILE A 277 3.41 -5.37 16.25
N ALA A 278 2.47 -4.42 16.32
CA ALA A 278 1.22 -4.61 17.05
C ALA A 278 0.34 -5.71 16.42
N PHE A 279 0.37 -5.82 15.09
CA PHE A 279 -0.35 -6.83 14.31
C PHE A 279 0.39 -8.16 14.29
N MET A 280 1.72 -8.13 14.09
CA MET A 280 2.56 -9.32 14.06
C MET A 280 2.50 -10.12 15.37
N LYS A 281 2.53 -9.43 16.53
CA LYS A 281 2.38 -10.05 17.86
C LYS A 281 1.05 -10.79 18.05
N LYS A 282 0.07 -10.55 17.17
CA LYS A 282 -1.27 -11.16 17.18
C LYS A 282 -1.46 -12.19 16.06
N GLY A 283 -0.39 -12.56 15.37
CA GLY A 283 -0.37 -13.61 14.35
C GLY A 283 -0.62 -13.15 12.92
N VAL A 284 -0.73 -11.83 12.68
CA VAL A 284 -0.94 -11.30 11.33
C VAL A 284 0.37 -11.36 10.53
N PRO A 285 0.39 -11.97 9.32
CA PRO A 285 1.54 -11.90 8.42
C PRO A 285 1.84 -10.47 8.00
N VAL A 286 3.11 -10.07 7.99
CA VAL A 286 3.52 -8.68 7.71
C VAL A 286 4.36 -8.61 6.44
N LEU A 287 4.07 -7.66 5.56
CA LEU A 287 4.95 -7.28 4.46
C LEU A 287 5.45 -5.85 4.72
N HIS A 288 6.65 -5.72 5.28
CA HIS A 288 7.22 -4.43 5.69
C HIS A 288 8.03 -3.82 4.54
N LEU A 289 7.49 -2.76 3.95
CA LEU A 289 8.07 -2.01 2.84
C LEU A 289 8.74 -0.75 3.37
N ILE A 290 9.92 -0.97 3.94
CA ILE A 290 10.79 0.08 4.46
C ILE A 290 12.17 -0.02 3.81
N SER A 291 12.77 1.12 3.48
CA SER A 291 14.13 1.15 2.94
C SER A 291 15.15 0.90 4.03
N VAL A 292 16.07 -0.06 3.85
CA VAL A 292 17.25 -0.26 4.70
C VAL A 292 18.52 -0.23 3.84
N PRO A 293 19.45 0.72 4.04
CA PRO A 293 19.45 1.77 5.08
C PRO A 293 18.33 2.80 4.90
N PHE A 294 18.00 3.49 6.00
CA PHE A 294 17.03 4.57 6.02
C PHE A 294 17.50 5.75 5.14
N PRO A 295 16.58 6.60 4.65
CA PRO A 295 16.94 7.84 3.99
C PRO A 295 17.91 8.66 4.85
N PRO A 296 18.97 9.27 4.27
CA PRO A 296 19.94 10.05 5.04
C PRO A 296 19.36 11.23 5.83
N PHE A 297 18.13 11.63 5.51
CA PHE A 297 17.41 12.75 6.10
C PHE A 297 16.39 12.33 7.17
N TRP A 298 16.27 11.03 7.47
CA TRP A 298 15.36 10.49 8.48
C TRP A 298 15.51 11.22 9.83
N HIS A 299 14.39 11.62 10.42
CA HIS A 299 14.31 12.44 11.63
C HIS A 299 15.13 13.76 11.59
N THR A 300 15.29 14.34 10.39
CA THR A 300 15.86 15.68 10.21
C THR A 300 14.88 16.58 9.46
N PRO A 301 14.93 17.91 9.64
CA PRO A 301 14.14 18.84 8.81
C PRO A 301 14.45 18.76 7.30
N GLY A 302 15.52 18.04 6.93
CA GLY A 302 15.83 17.72 5.55
C GLY A 302 14.84 16.75 4.91
N ASP A 303 14.04 16.02 5.69
CA ASP A 303 12.95 15.19 5.17
C ASP A 303 11.74 16.05 4.80
N ASN A 304 11.86 16.71 3.66
CA ASN A 304 10.88 17.60 3.07
C ASN A 304 10.74 17.30 1.57
N GLU A 305 9.82 17.98 0.90
CA GLU A 305 9.50 17.69 -0.51
C GLU A 305 10.73 17.67 -1.45
N SER A 306 11.77 18.47 -1.18
CA SER A 306 12.92 18.58 -2.08
C SER A 306 13.76 17.29 -2.20
N ILE A 307 13.62 16.34 -1.26
CA ILE A 307 14.35 15.07 -1.29
C ILE A 307 13.56 13.93 -1.96
N LEU A 308 12.29 14.19 -2.28
CA LEU A 308 11.44 13.25 -3.02
C LEU A 308 11.96 13.10 -4.46
N ASP A 309 12.20 11.86 -4.88
CA ASP A 309 12.70 11.53 -6.21
C ASP A 309 11.56 11.02 -7.10
N ASN A 310 11.12 11.84 -8.05
CA ASN A 310 9.99 11.53 -8.92
C ASN A 310 10.15 10.19 -9.67
N ALA A 311 11.36 9.86 -10.12
CA ALA A 311 11.61 8.61 -10.82
C ALA A 311 11.39 7.38 -9.91
N THR A 312 11.83 7.48 -8.65
CA THR A 312 11.59 6.47 -7.61
C THR A 312 10.10 6.37 -7.29
N ILE A 313 9.42 7.51 -7.11
CA ILE A 313 7.98 7.57 -6.79
C ILE A 313 7.14 6.90 -7.87
N GLU A 314 7.39 7.23 -9.15
CA GLU A 314 6.68 6.63 -10.28
C GLU A 314 6.91 5.12 -10.38
N ASN A 315 8.14 4.66 -10.12
CA ASN A 315 8.46 3.24 -10.11
C ASN A 315 7.76 2.52 -8.95
N LEU A 316 7.81 3.07 -7.73
CA LEU A 316 7.09 2.55 -6.56
C LEU A 316 5.59 2.41 -6.86
N ALA A 317 4.95 3.49 -7.31
CA ALA A 317 3.52 3.49 -7.64
C ALA A 317 3.17 2.42 -8.67
N SER A 318 3.96 2.31 -9.74
CA SER A 318 3.73 1.32 -10.80
C SER A 318 3.85 -0.12 -10.27
N ILE A 319 4.89 -0.41 -9.49
CA ILE A 319 5.12 -1.74 -8.93
C ILE A 319 4.03 -2.11 -7.94
N LEU A 320 3.67 -1.20 -7.04
CA LEU A 320 2.66 -1.44 -6.01
C LEU A 320 1.26 -1.62 -6.59
N ARG A 321 0.87 -0.81 -7.59
CA ARG A 321 -0.41 -1.00 -8.30
C ARG A 321 -0.48 -2.36 -8.97
N VAL A 322 0.59 -2.79 -9.65
CA VAL A 322 0.64 -4.12 -10.29
C VAL A 322 0.61 -5.23 -9.26
N PHE A 323 1.29 -5.06 -8.12
CA PHE A 323 1.24 -6.02 -7.01
C PHE A 323 -0.20 -6.17 -6.50
N VAL A 324 -0.87 -5.07 -6.15
CA VAL A 324 -2.24 -5.08 -5.62
C VAL A 324 -3.22 -5.63 -6.66
N ALA A 325 -3.08 -5.22 -7.92
CA ALA A 325 -3.91 -5.73 -9.01
C ALA A 325 -3.76 -7.25 -9.18
N ARG A 326 -2.53 -7.78 -9.14
CA ARG A 326 -2.27 -9.23 -9.18
C ARG A 326 -2.83 -9.94 -7.95
N TYR A 327 -2.64 -9.39 -6.75
CA TYR A 327 -3.12 -9.98 -5.51
C TYR A 327 -4.65 -10.11 -5.48
N LEU A 328 -5.37 -9.15 -6.05
CA LEU A 328 -6.83 -9.13 -6.07
C LEU A 328 -7.44 -9.73 -7.36
N GLY A 329 -6.60 -10.13 -8.33
CA GLY A 329 -7.07 -10.69 -9.60
C GLY A 329 -7.77 -9.64 -10.47
N ILE A 330 -7.30 -8.40 -10.45
CA ILE A 330 -7.75 -7.31 -11.30
C ILE A 330 -7.07 -7.44 -12.67
N HIS A 331 -7.87 -7.46 -13.73
CA HIS A 331 -7.39 -7.50 -15.11
C HIS A 331 -7.70 -6.16 -15.81
N PRO A 332 -6.75 -5.57 -16.56
CA PRO A 332 -7.05 -4.45 -17.45
C PRO A 332 -8.11 -4.86 -18.47
N ARG A 333 -9.08 -3.97 -18.74
CA ARG A 333 -10.09 -4.17 -19.79
C ARG A 333 -9.57 -3.78 -21.17
#